data_AF-A0A950NCJ8-F1
#
_entry.id   AF-A0A950NCJ8-F1
#
_cell.length_a   1.000
_cell.length_b   1.000
_cell.length_c   1.000
_cell.angle_alpha   90.00
_cell.angle_beta   90.00
_cell.angle_gamma   90.00
#
_symmetry.space_group_name_H-M   'P 1'
#
loop_
_entity.id
_entity.type
_entity.pdbx_description
1 polymer ?
#
loop_
_entity_poly.entity_id
_entity_poly.type
_entity_poly.pdbx_seq_one_letter_code
_entity_poly.pdbx_strand_id
1 'polypeptide(L)'
;MQQANAEALLSGHYRCPDDFARFSVTRDLSLALGYFQFGSGTVCYGQCSSGVAPILPARNLQDAYQHVSTHAETVLLPFDPVQVVNNLRLERYTDKSASRSGLRTTRGLVRSLYYSARPFMSVAVRKHLQSLYLRGWEKIPFPSWPVDRTVENILEQLLLLAMKSRNLDRLPFIWFWPDGNRSCAMLTHDVETHAGLDFCPQLMDLNDSFGIKSSFQLVPEERYSFSRRFLDNMRERGFEVNVHDLNHDGHLFAERAEFLRRAERIKRYAQEYGALGFRSAVLYRNADWCDALDFSYDMSMPNVAHLDPQRGGCCTVFPFFIGRTLELPVTTTQDYSLFYILKDYSIRLWKQQIALIGAKHGLISFIVHPDYVIESAARRVYAELLDYLSGLRARRKICIALPGEIAAWWKLRSEMTLVQSGGSWTIVGKGSERARVAYAVRVEDKLVYEMETVSAELAVR
;
A
#
# COMPACT_ATOMS: atom_id res chain seq x y z
N MET A 1 -29.06 -12.96 11.89
CA MET A 1 -27.67 -12.45 11.96
C MET A 1 -27.06 -12.89 10.66
N GLN A 2 -26.47 -11.97 9.90
CA GLN A 2 -25.71 -12.34 8.72
C GLN A 2 -24.32 -12.77 9.22
N GLN A 3 -23.80 -13.89 8.72
CA GLN A 3 -22.44 -14.31 9.06
C GLN A 3 -21.49 -13.23 8.54
N ALA A 4 -20.69 -12.66 9.43
CA ALA A 4 -19.66 -11.72 9.02
C ALA A 4 -18.64 -12.49 8.18
N ASN A 5 -18.02 -11.87 7.18
CA ASN A 5 -16.87 -12.48 6.51
C ASN A 5 -15.55 -12.04 7.17
N ALA A 6 -15.60 -11.75 8.48
CA ALA A 6 -14.49 -11.24 9.28
C ALA A 6 -13.41 -12.30 9.47
N GLU A 7 -13.81 -13.56 9.56
CA GLU A 7 -12.94 -14.73 9.59
C GLU A 7 -12.10 -14.77 8.32
N ALA A 8 -12.69 -14.61 7.14
CA ALA A 8 -11.95 -14.57 5.88
C ALA A 8 -11.01 -13.35 5.78
N LEU A 9 -11.40 -12.22 6.37
CA LEU A 9 -10.55 -11.04 6.44
C LEU A 9 -9.30 -11.30 7.31
N LEU A 10 -9.50 -11.88 8.50
CA LEU A 10 -8.40 -12.21 9.41
C LEU A 10 -7.54 -13.36 8.87
N SER A 11 -8.16 -14.44 8.37
CA SER A 11 -7.43 -15.56 7.77
C SER A 11 -6.71 -15.14 6.50
N GLY A 12 -7.28 -14.22 5.70
CA GLY A 12 -6.61 -13.61 4.56
C GLY A 12 -5.34 -12.85 4.95
N HIS A 13 -5.36 -12.11 6.06
CA HIS A 13 -4.20 -11.35 6.53
C HIS A 13 -3.18 -12.22 7.28
N TYR A 14 -3.61 -12.94 8.31
CA TYR A 14 -2.73 -13.71 9.21
C TYR A 14 -2.44 -15.14 8.73
N ARG A 15 -3.33 -15.75 7.92
CA ARG A 15 -3.28 -17.18 7.57
C ARG A 15 -3.23 -18.08 8.81
N CYS A 16 -4.05 -17.76 9.81
CA CYS A 16 -4.28 -18.59 11.00
C CYS A 16 -5.29 -19.73 10.70
N PRO A 17 -5.40 -20.76 11.57
CA PRO A 17 -6.32 -21.88 11.38
C PRO A 17 -7.78 -21.42 11.33
N ASP A 18 -8.61 -21.94 10.42
CA ASP A 18 -9.95 -21.41 10.10
C ASP A 18 -10.93 -21.37 11.29
N ASP A 19 -10.83 -22.32 12.23
CA ASP A 19 -11.77 -22.45 13.36
C ASP A 19 -11.43 -21.57 14.57
N PHE A 20 -10.55 -20.57 14.42
CA PHE A 20 -10.06 -19.79 15.55
C PHE A 20 -11.05 -18.72 16.04
N ALA A 21 -11.99 -18.25 15.21
CA ALA A 21 -12.90 -17.16 15.53
C ALA A 21 -14.29 -17.35 14.92
N ARG A 22 -15.31 -16.76 15.56
CA ARG A 22 -16.66 -16.64 15.01
C ARG A 22 -17.16 -15.21 15.16
N PHE A 23 -17.59 -14.60 14.07
CA PHE A 23 -18.10 -13.25 14.03
C PHE A 23 -19.52 -13.20 13.46
N SER A 24 -20.30 -12.24 13.95
CA SER A 24 -21.61 -11.92 13.43
C SER A 24 -21.80 -10.41 13.37
N VAL A 25 -22.64 -9.94 12.45
CA VAL A 25 -22.97 -8.51 12.34
C VAL A 25 -24.39 -8.27 12.80
N THR A 26 -24.59 -7.21 13.58
CA THR A 26 -25.90 -6.72 14.00
C THR A 26 -26.76 -6.38 12.78
N ARG A 27 -28.07 -6.70 12.80
CA ARG A 27 -28.94 -6.52 11.63
C ARG A 27 -29.23 -5.05 11.30
N ASP A 28 -29.28 -4.19 12.31
CA ASP A 28 -29.75 -2.81 12.19
C ASP A 28 -28.60 -1.84 11.88
N LEU A 29 -27.86 -2.12 10.80
CA LEU A 29 -26.83 -1.20 10.31
C LEU A 29 -27.44 0.08 9.75
N SER A 30 -26.71 1.20 9.85
CA SER A 30 -27.13 2.47 9.27
C SER A 30 -27.37 2.36 7.76
N LEU A 31 -28.41 3.02 7.25
CA LEU A 31 -28.66 3.09 5.81
C LEU A 31 -27.57 3.88 5.07
N ALA A 32 -27.02 4.92 5.71
CA ALA A 32 -25.96 5.75 5.14
C ALA A 32 -24.58 5.22 5.54
N LEU A 33 -23.60 5.43 4.64
CA LEU A 33 -22.17 5.31 4.94
C LEU A 33 -21.69 6.56 5.66
N GLY A 34 -20.79 6.39 6.62
CA GLY A 34 -20.13 7.51 7.28
C GLY A 34 -18.98 7.06 8.17
N TYR A 35 -18.41 8.05 8.85
CA TYR A 35 -17.28 7.90 9.75
C TYR A 35 -17.73 7.52 11.16
N PHE A 36 -16.99 6.62 11.79
CA PHE A 36 -17.14 6.25 13.19
C PHE A 36 -15.76 5.85 13.74
N GLN A 37 -15.67 5.52 15.03
CA GLN A 37 -14.44 5.00 15.64
C GLN A 37 -14.60 3.53 15.99
N PHE A 38 -13.50 2.78 15.97
CA PHE A 38 -13.44 1.43 16.52
C PHE A 38 -12.27 1.36 17.50
N GLY A 39 -12.57 1.62 18.77
CA GLY A 39 -11.58 1.83 19.80
C GLY A 39 -10.90 3.19 19.66
N SER A 40 -10.08 3.53 20.65
CA SER A 40 -9.45 4.84 20.73
C SER A 40 -8.60 5.15 19.48
N GLY A 41 -8.99 6.19 18.74
CA GLY A 41 -8.21 6.78 17.66
C GLY A 41 -8.21 6.04 16.32
N THR A 42 -9.00 4.96 16.14
CA THR A 42 -9.09 4.26 14.85
C THR A 42 -10.35 4.68 14.10
N VAL A 43 -10.18 5.53 13.08
CA VAL A 43 -11.28 6.09 12.29
C VAL A 43 -11.71 5.11 11.20
N CYS A 44 -12.96 4.66 11.25
CA CYS A 44 -13.56 3.77 10.27
C CYS A 44 -14.47 4.54 9.30
N TYR A 45 -14.77 3.95 8.14
CA TYR A 45 -15.79 4.45 7.22
C TYR A 45 -16.64 3.30 6.68
N GLY A 46 -17.95 3.35 6.93
CA GLY A 46 -18.87 2.27 6.55
C GLY A 46 -20.25 2.46 7.15
N GLN A 47 -21.06 1.41 7.13
CA GLN A 47 -22.31 1.35 7.89
C GLN A 47 -22.01 0.90 9.32
N CYS A 48 -22.69 1.49 10.30
CA CYS A 48 -22.55 1.11 11.70
C CYS A 48 -23.87 1.29 12.46
N SER A 49 -24.26 0.30 13.26
CA SER A 49 -25.51 0.34 14.04
C SER A 49 -25.48 1.33 15.20
N SER A 50 -24.31 1.72 15.69
CA SER A 50 -24.16 2.78 16.72
C SER A 50 -24.23 4.20 16.14
N GLY A 51 -24.42 4.33 14.83
CA GLY A 51 -24.48 5.61 14.12
C GLY A 51 -23.15 6.02 13.50
N VAL A 52 -23.25 6.93 12.52
CA VAL A 52 -22.11 7.39 11.71
C VAL A 52 -22.18 8.91 11.49
N ALA A 53 -21.02 9.53 11.32
CA ALA A 53 -20.89 10.95 10.95
C ALA A 53 -20.64 11.11 9.45
N PRO A 54 -21.25 12.07 8.75
CA PRO A 54 -21.09 12.20 7.30
C PRO A 54 -19.74 12.80 6.87
N ILE A 55 -19.05 13.54 7.75
CA ILE A 55 -17.82 14.28 7.44
C ILE A 55 -16.83 14.25 8.60
N LEU A 56 -15.54 14.52 8.29
CA LEU A 56 -14.47 14.74 9.27
C LEU A 56 -13.90 16.17 9.16
N PRO A 57 -13.43 16.77 10.28
CA PRO A 57 -13.51 16.23 11.64
C PRO A 57 -14.94 16.35 12.19
N ALA A 58 -15.41 15.34 12.92
CA ALA A 58 -16.70 15.38 13.60
C ALA A 58 -16.50 15.65 15.10
N ARG A 59 -17.40 16.43 15.71
CA ARG A 59 -17.32 16.78 17.14
C ARG A 59 -17.40 15.54 18.05
N ASN A 60 -18.28 14.60 17.70
CA ASN A 60 -18.47 13.33 18.41
C ASN A 60 -18.53 12.20 17.37
N LEU A 61 -17.42 11.47 17.16
CA LEU A 61 -17.47 10.20 16.45
C LEU A 61 -17.91 9.11 17.42
N GLN A 62 -18.92 8.34 17.05
CA GLN A 62 -19.39 7.22 17.86
C GLN A 62 -18.32 6.12 17.87
N ASP A 63 -18.00 5.60 19.06
CA ASP A 63 -17.07 4.48 19.20
C ASP A 63 -17.83 3.15 19.19
N ALA A 64 -17.78 2.49 18.04
CA ALA A 64 -18.38 1.19 17.79
C ALA A 64 -17.84 0.10 18.73
N TYR A 65 -16.64 0.24 19.29
CA TYR A 65 -16.06 -0.76 20.19
C TYR A 65 -16.92 -0.98 21.45
N GLN A 66 -17.59 0.07 21.94
CA GLN A 66 -18.48 0.00 23.11
C GLN A 66 -19.75 -0.82 22.86
N HIS A 67 -20.08 -1.08 21.59
CA HIS A 67 -21.25 -1.82 21.16
C HIS A 67 -20.90 -3.24 20.67
N VAL A 68 -19.66 -3.67 20.84
CA VAL A 68 -19.27 -5.06 20.62
C VAL A 68 -19.75 -5.89 21.81
N SER A 69 -20.45 -7.00 21.52
CA SER A 69 -20.79 -8.00 22.54
C SER A 69 -20.22 -9.36 22.18
N THR A 70 -20.06 -10.22 23.18
CA THR A 70 -19.66 -11.61 22.98
C THR A 70 -20.74 -12.51 23.55
N HIS A 71 -21.24 -13.46 22.74
CA HIS A 71 -22.21 -14.45 23.14
C HIS A 71 -21.64 -15.84 22.86
N ALA A 72 -21.42 -16.62 23.93
CA ALA A 72 -20.61 -17.84 23.89
C ALA A 72 -19.23 -17.54 23.28
N GLU A 73 -18.92 -18.12 22.12
CA GLU A 73 -17.64 -17.91 21.41
C GLU A 73 -17.79 -16.97 20.19
N THR A 74 -18.97 -16.38 19.98
CA THR A 74 -19.23 -15.49 18.84
C THR A 74 -19.14 -14.03 19.23
N VAL A 75 -18.32 -13.27 18.51
CA VAL A 75 -18.22 -11.81 18.63
C VAL A 75 -19.26 -11.16 17.73
N LEU A 76 -20.16 -10.36 18.32
CA LEU A 76 -21.14 -9.57 17.60
C LEU A 76 -20.59 -8.16 17.36
N LEU A 77 -20.42 -7.80 16.08
CA LEU A 77 -19.91 -6.51 15.64
C LEU A 77 -21.06 -5.58 15.22
N PRO A 78 -21.01 -4.29 15.57
CA PRO A 78 -21.98 -3.29 15.14
C PRO A 78 -21.72 -2.75 13.72
N PHE A 79 -20.81 -3.37 12.96
CA PHE A 79 -20.48 -3.03 11.57
C PHE A 79 -19.96 -4.27 10.83
N ASP A 80 -19.98 -4.23 9.50
CA ASP A 80 -19.31 -5.24 8.67
C ASP A 80 -17.81 -4.87 8.50
N PRO A 81 -16.87 -5.62 9.09
CA PRO A 81 -15.45 -5.31 9.02
C PRO A 81 -14.88 -5.44 7.60
N VAL A 82 -15.46 -6.30 6.74
CA VAL A 82 -15.01 -6.44 5.36
C VAL A 82 -15.40 -5.22 4.55
N GLN A 83 -16.64 -4.74 4.72
CA GLN A 83 -17.08 -3.49 4.10
C GLN A 83 -16.18 -2.33 4.54
N VAL A 84 -15.91 -2.19 5.83
CA VAL A 84 -15.08 -1.09 6.36
C VAL A 84 -13.66 -1.15 5.82
N VAL A 85 -12.99 -2.30 5.86
CA VAL A 85 -11.62 -2.42 5.35
C VAL A 85 -11.56 -2.19 3.83
N ASN A 86 -12.53 -2.68 3.06
CA ASN A 86 -12.58 -2.42 1.62
C ASN A 86 -12.88 -0.94 1.32
N ASN A 87 -13.74 -0.29 2.10
CA ASN A 87 -14.00 1.14 1.94
C ASN A 87 -12.74 1.98 2.16
N LEU A 88 -11.88 1.57 3.10
CA LEU A 88 -10.60 2.22 3.34
C LEU A 88 -9.60 1.95 2.20
N ARG A 89 -9.36 0.67 1.90
CA ARG A 89 -8.41 0.24 0.85
C ARG A 89 -8.74 0.80 -0.53
N LEU A 90 -10.03 0.87 -0.86
CA LEU A 90 -10.53 1.35 -2.15
C LEU A 90 -11.01 2.81 -2.10
N GLU A 91 -10.66 3.54 -1.04
CA GLU A 91 -10.88 4.98 -0.89
C GLU A 91 -12.35 5.45 -1.00
N ARG A 92 -13.32 4.59 -0.68
CA ARG A 92 -14.76 4.90 -0.75
C ARG A 92 -15.19 6.01 0.19
N TYR A 93 -14.39 6.30 1.21
CA TYR A 93 -14.59 7.45 2.10
C TYR A 93 -14.36 8.80 1.41
N THR A 94 -13.74 8.80 0.21
CA THR A 94 -13.57 9.98 -0.63
C THR A 94 -14.78 10.24 -1.55
N ASP A 95 -15.63 9.24 -1.75
CA ASP A 95 -16.80 9.34 -2.62
C ASP A 95 -17.87 10.24 -1.98
N LYS A 96 -18.01 11.43 -2.54
CA LYS A 96 -19.03 12.42 -2.18
C LYS A 96 -20.44 12.02 -2.65
N SER A 97 -20.74 10.73 -2.84
CA SER A 97 -22.08 10.27 -3.22
C SER A 97 -23.10 10.51 -2.10
N ALA A 98 -22.65 10.73 -0.85
CA ALA A 98 -23.45 11.27 0.25
C ALA A 98 -23.74 12.79 0.15
N SER A 99 -23.17 13.51 -0.83
CA SER A 99 -23.47 14.92 -1.13
C SER A 99 -23.63 15.13 -2.65
N ARG A 100 -24.82 14.83 -3.20
CA ARG A 100 -25.30 15.49 -4.44
C ARG A 100 -25.25 17.01 -4.20
N SER A 101 -24.86 17.93 -5.08
CA SER A 101 -24.58 17.96 -6.52
C SER A 101 -23.89 19.30 -6.79
N GLY A 102 -22.80 19.35 -7.59
CA GLY A 102 -22.27 20.61 -8.13
C GLY A 102 -20.75 20.77 -8.26
N LEU A 103 -19.94 19.98 -7.52
CA LEU A 103 -18.48 20.20 -7.45
C LEU A 103 -17.63 19.30 -8.37
N ARG A 104 -18.25 18.36 -9.09
CA ARG A 104 -17.56 17.38 -9.96
C ARG A 104 -17.21 17.97 -11.33
N THR A 105 -18.05 18.87 -11.84
CA THR A 105 -17.89 19.53 -13.15
C THR A 105 -16.79 20.58 -13.16
N THR A 106 -16.66 21.38 -12.10
CA THR A 106 -15.66 22.47 -12.04
C THR A 106 -14.22 21.95 -11.84
N ARG A 107 -14.02 20.87 -11.05
CA ARG A 107 -12.70 20.26 -10.85
C ARG A 107 -12.18 19.52 -12.09
N GLY A 108 -13.06 18.85 -12.84
CA GLY A 108 -12.70 18.19 -14.10
C GLY A 108 -12.21 19.18 -15.16
N LEU A 109 -12.89 20.33 -15.28
CA LEU A 109 -12.51 21.40 -16.20
C LEU A 109 -11.18 22.07 -15.79
N VAL A 110 -10.98 22.39 -14.51
CA VAL A 110 -9.71 22.97 -14.03
C VAL A 110 -8.55 22.00 -14.19
N ARG A 111 -8.75 20.71 -13.93
CA ARG A 111 -7.75 19.66 -14.19
C ARG A 111 -7.43 19.58 -15.68
N SER A 112 -8.46 19.54 -16.54
CA SER A 112 -8.29 19.51 -18.00
C SER A 112 -7.52 20.72 -18.53
N LEU A 113 -7.82 21.93 -18.03
CA LEU A 113 -7.09 23.15 -18.37
C LEU A 113 -5.65 23.14 -17.85
N TYR A 114 -5.42 22.65 -16.62
CA TYR A 114 -4.06 22.51 -16.07
C TYR A 114 -3.21 21.54 -16.89
N TYR A 115 -3.73 20.34 -17.23
CA TYR A 115 -2.98 19.36 -18.01
C TYR A 115 -2.82 19.76 -19.48
N SER A 116 -3.80 20.46 -20.06
CA SER A 116 -3.66 21.09 -21.40
C SER A 116 -2.58 22.17 -21.43
N ALA A 117 -2.42 22.93 -20.33
CA ALA A 117 -1.37 23.94 -20.20
C ALA A 117 -0.01 23.38 -19.73
N ARG A 118 0.01 22.18 -19.12
CA ARG A 118 1.18 21.56 -18.48
C ARG A 118 2.39 21.42 -19.42
N PRO A 119 2.26 21.02 -20.70
CA PRO A 119 3.38 20.97 -21.65
C PRO A 119 4.07 22.31 -21.86
N PHE A 120 3.33 23.42 -21.75
CA PHE A 120 3.83 24.77 -22.02
C PHE A 120 4.38 25.47 -20.76
N MET A 121 4.18 24.90 -19.57
CA MET A 121 4.69 25.45 -18.32
C MET A 121 6.10 24.95 -18.02
N SER A 122 7.00 25.85 -17.61
CA SER A 122 8.29 25.46 -17.05
C SER A 122 8.09 24.66 -15.76
N VAL A 123 9.06 23.80 -15.43
CA VAL A 123 9.03 22.98 -14.21
C VAL A 123 8.84 23.84 -12.95
N ALA A 124 9.44 25.03 -12.90
CA ALA A 124 9.31 25.97 -11.79
C ALA A 124 7.87 26.49 -11.60
N VAL A 125 7.16 26.78 -12.70
CA VAL A 125 5.76 27.24 -12.65
C VAL A 125 4.83 26.13 -12.18
N ARG A 126 5.03 24.90 -12.68
CA ARG A 126 4.25 23.72 -12.22
C ARG A 126 4.43 23.48 -10.72
N LYS A 127 5.68 23.55 -10.24
CA LYS A 127 6.02 23.40 -8.81
C LYS A 127 5.30 24.44 -7.96
N HIS A 128 5.30 25.71 -8.38
CA HIS A 128 4.62 26.79 -7.65
C HIS A 128 3.11 26.59 -7.59
N LEU A 129 2.46 26.29 -8.72
CA LEU A 129 1.01 26.05 -8.79
C LEU A 129 0.59 24.84 -7.95
N GLN A 130 1.38 23.77 -7.97
CA GLN A 130 1.11 22.59 -7.16
C GLN A 130 1.29 22.86 -5.66
N SER A 131 2.34 23.59 -5.26
CA SER A 131 2.52 24.02 -3.87
C SER A 131 1.34 24.87 -3.38
N LEU A 132 0.81 25.77 -4.23
CA LEU A 132 -0.40 26.53 -3.94
C LEU A 132 -1.65 25.64 -3.82
N TYR A 133 -1.85 24.71 -4.75
CA TYR A 133 -2.97 23.76 -4.74
C TYR A 133 -2.99 22.89 -3.49
N LEU A 134 -1.80 22.53 -2.98
CA LEU A 134 -1.65 21.67 -1.82
C LEU A 134 -1.64 22.43 -0.49
N ARG A 135 -1.80 23.76 -0.47
CA ARG A 135 -1.91 24.53 0.78
C ARG A 135 -2.98 23.96 1.71
N GLY A 136 -2.67 23.93 3.00
CA GLY A 136 -3.57 23.38 4.02
C GLY A 136 -3.61 21.85 4.06
N TRP A 137 -2.70 21.15 3.37
CA TRP A 137 -2.57 19.69 3.46
C TRP A 137 -2.41 19.20 4.90
N GLU A 138 -1.68 19.93 5.74
CA GLU A 138 -1.48 19.63 7.17
C GLU A 138 -2.79 19.61 7.99
N LYS A 139 -3.86 20.22 7.47
CA LYS A 139 -5.17 20.28 8.13
C LYS A 139 -6.09 19.14 7.72
N ILE A 140 -5.66 18.27 6.81
CA ILE A 140 -6.46 17.11 6.39
C ILE A 140 -6.52 16.12 7.56
N PRO A 141 -7.70 15.83 8.11
CA PRO A 141 -7.80 15.01 9.33
C PRO A 141 -7.66 13.51 9.07
N PHE A 142 -7.91 13.07 7.83
CA PHE A 142 -7.91 11.66 7.45
C PHE A 142 -7.61 11.49 5.96
N PRO A 143 -6.79 10.51 5.54
CA PRO A 143 -6.00 9.59 6.39
C PRO A 143 -4.96 10.31 7.26
N SER A 144 -4.41 9.62 8.25
CA SER A 144 -3.46 10.14 9.24
C SER A 144 -2.06 10.30 8.64
N TRP A 145 -1.50 11.51 8.69
CA TRP A 145 -0.12 11.77 8.27
C TRP A 145 0.89 11.43 9.38
N PRO A 146 2.12 10.95 9.07
CA PRO A 146 2.68 10.69 7.75
C PRO A 146 2.49 9.27 7.22
N VAL A 147 1.89 8.38 8.01
CA VAL A 147 1.53 7.00 7.65
C VAL A 147 0.23 6.68 8.36
N ASP A 148 -0.77 6.23 7.62
CA ASP A 148 -2.03 5.76 8.16
C ASP A 148 -1.98 4.24 8.35
N ARG A 149 -2.36 3.79 9.55
CA ARG A 149 -2.31 2.39 9.99
C ARG A 149 -3.68 1.86 10.42
N THR A 150 -4.73 2.51 9.92
CA THR A 150 -6.11 2.28 10.36
C THR A 150 -6.52 0.84 10.06
N VAL A 151 -6.21 0.31 8.87
CA VAL A 151 -6.55 -1.07 8.52
C VAL A 151 -5.85 -2.05 9.47
N GLU A 152 -4.57 -1.84 9.78
CA GLU A 152 -3.84 -2.70 10.71
C GLU A 152 -4.43 -2.65 12.12
N ASN A 153 -4.80 -1.46 12.61
CA ASN A 153 -5.44 -1.31 13.91
C ASN A 153 -6.80 -2.04 13.99
N ILE A 154 -7.61 -1.98 12.91
CA ILE A 154 -8.87 -2.73 12.83
C ILE A 154 -8.61 -4.24 12.90
N LEU A 155 -7.67 -4.74 12.10
CA LEU A 155 -7.35 -6.17 12.06
C LEU A 155 -6.80 -6.69 13.40
N GLU A 156 -5.94 -5.92 14.06
CA GLU A 156 -5.43 -6.26 15.40
C GLU A 156 -6.53 -6.28 16.45
N GLN A 157 -7.44 -5.30 16.46
CA GLN A 157 -8.56 -5.28 17.40
C GLN A 157 -9.53 -6.44 17.16
N LEU A 158 -9.84 -6.76 15.90
CA LEU A 158 -10.67 -7.92 15.56
C LEU A 158 -10.00 -9.22 16.04
N LEU A 159 -8.70 -9.37 15.83
CA LEU A 159 -7.94 -10.53 16.29
C LEU A 159 -7.94 -10.64 17.82
N LEU A 160 -7.77 -9.51 18.54
CA LEU A 160 -7.88 -9.48 20.00
C LEU A 160 -9.25 -9.89 20.51
N LEU A 161 -10.32 -9.41 19.88
CA LEU A 161 -11.68 -9.77 20.25
C LEU A 161 -11.94 -11.27 20.04
N ALA A 162 -11.47 -11.83 18.92
CA ALA A 162 -11.53 -13.27 18.67
C ALA A 162 -10.76 -14.09 19.71
N MET A 163 -9.54 -13.69 20.04
CA MET A 163 -8.74 -14.37 21.06
C MET A 163 -9.41 -14.29 22.44
N LYS A 164 -9.96 -13.13 22.81
CA LYS A 164 -10.70 -12.94 24.07
C LYS A 164 -11.97 -13.80 24.15
N SER A 165 -12.75 -13.89 23.07
CA SER A 165 -14.02 -14.66 23.09
C SER A 165 -13.82 -16.16 23.32
N ARG A 166 -12.62 -16.67 23.05
CA ARG A 166 -12.26 -18.09 23.23
C ARG A 166 -11.20 -18.31 24.31
N ASN A 167 -10.89 -17.29 25.09
CA ASN A 167 -9.86 -17.32 26.13
C ASN A 167 -8.49 -17.86 25.62
N LEU A 168 -8.09 -17.42 24.43
CA LEU A 168 -6.80 -17.76 23.83
C LEU A 168 -5.76 -16.70 24.22
N ASP A 169 -4.63 -17.15 24.77
CA ASP A 169 -3.49 -16.28 25.04
C ASP A 169 -2.53 -16.19 23.86
N ARG A 170 -2.54 -17.22 22.99
CA ARG A 170 -1.59 -17.37 21.89
C ARG A 170 -2.27 -18.03 20.69
N LEU A 171 -2.11 -17.42 19.52
CA LEU A 171 -2.67 -17.91 18.25
C LEU A 171 -1.56 -18.03 17.19
N PRO A 172 -1.32 -19.23 16.64
CA PRO A 172 -0.37 -19.44 15.55
C PRO A 172 -0.88 -18.87 14.23
N PHE A 173 0.03 -18.37 13.40
CA PHE A 173 -0.24 -17.83 12.08
C PHE A 173 1.01 -17.89 11.18
N ILE A 174 0.84 -17.69 9.87
CA ILE A 174 1.98 -17.63 8.94
C ILE A 174 2.53 -16.19 8.95
N TRP A 175 3.80 -16.02 9.29
CA TRP A 175 4.44 -14.72 9.32
C TRP A 175 4.34 -13.98 7.97
N PHE A 176 4.32 -12.64 8.00
CA PHE A 176 3.97 -11.81 6.85
C PHE A 176 5.01 -11.86 5.73
N TRP A 177 6.30 -11.91 6.09
CA TRP A 177 7.42 -11.79 5.16
C TRP A 177 8.27 -13.06 5.13
N PRO A 178 8.95 -13.33 4.00
CA PRO A 178 9.77 -14.53 3.90
C PRO A 178 10.95 -14.48 4.86
N ASP A 179 11.42 -15.66 5.26
CA ASP A 179 12.61 -15.89 6.07
C ASP A 179 12.55 -15.23 7.46
N GLY A 180 11.34 -14.86 7.92
CA GLY A 180 11.13 -14.22 9.22
C GLY A 180 11.52 -12.73 9.25
N ASN A 181 11.67 -12.07 8.10
CA ASN A 181 11.97 -10.64 8.07
C ASN A 181 10.86 -9.83 8.73
N ARG A 182 11.19 -8.79 9.52
CA ARG A 182 10.16 -8.04 10.26
C ARG A 182 9.31 -7.13 9.38
N SER A 183 9.87 -6.65 8.28
CA SER A 183 9.25 -5.81 7.26
C SER A 183 9.96 -6.04 5.94
N CYS A 184 9.41 -5.53 4.84
CA CYS A 184 10.11 -5.48 3.57
C CYS A 184 10.13 -4.07 3.00
N ALA A 185 11.21 -3.72 2.30
CA ALA A 185 11.32 -2.49 1.54
C ALA A 185 11.44 -2.75 0.04
N MET A 186 10.88 -1.85 -0.76
CA MET A 186 11.08 -1.79 -2.20
C MET A 186 11.40 -0.37 -2.64
N LEU A 187 12.24 -0.28 -3.68
CA LEU A 187 12.58 0.98 -4.33
C LEU A 187 12.11 0.94 -5.77
N THR A 188 11.39 1.98 -6.19
CA THR A 188 10.89 2.13 -7.55
C THR A 188 11.34 3.47 -8.15
N HIS A 189 11.54 3.48 -9.46
CA HIS A 189 12.03 4.61 -10.23
C HIS A 189 11.07 4.96 -11.37
N ASP A 190 10.28 6.00 -11.14
CA ASP A 190 9.37 6.53 -12.14
C ASP A 190 10.16 7.43 -13.11
N VAL A 191 10.32 6.97 -14.36
CA VAL A 191 11.14 7.65 -15.39
C VAL A 191 10.25 8.54 -16.25
N GLU A 192 10.32 9.87 -16.08
CA GLU A 192 9.33 10.78 -16.68
C GLU A 192 9.83 11.53 -17.93
N THR A 193 11.15 11.70 -18.09
CA THR A 193 11.76 12.44 -19.21
C THR A 193 12.94 11.72 -19.84
N HIS A 194 13.35 12.17 -21.02
CA HIS A 194 14.55 11.66 -21.70
C HIS A 194 15.82 11.81 -20.85
N ALA A 195 15.95 12.92 -20.11
CA ALA A 195 17.10 13.12 -19.23
C ALA A 195 17.11 12.10 -18.07
N GLY A 196 15.94 11.78 -17.53
CA GLY A 196 15.79 10.71 -16.54
C GLY A 196 16.15 9.33 -17.11
N LEU A 197 15.72 9.04 -18.35
CA LEU A 197 16.06 7.81 -19.06
C LEU A 197 17.58 7.68 -19.25
N ASP A 198 18.24 8.74 -19.73
CA ASP A 198 19.69 8.78 -19.94
C ASP A 198 20.50 8.62 -18.65
N PHE A 199 19.90 8.99 -17.50
CA PHE A 199 20.53 8.86 -16.18
C PHE A 199 20.32 7.48 -15.52
N CYS A 200 19.43 6.64 -16.06
CA CYS A 200 19.14 5.32 -15.50
C CYS A 200 20.40 4.45 -15.31
N PRO A 201 21.38 4.39 -16.23
CA PRO A 201 22.62 3.61 -16.03
C PRO A 201 23.39 4.02 -14.77
N GLN A 202 23.60 5.32 -14.55
CA GLN A 202 24.31 5.84 -13.38
C GLN A 202 23.51 5.63 -12.10
N LEU A 203 22.17 5.69 -12.16
CA LEU A 203 21.30 5.38 -11.03
C LEU A 203 21.38 3.89 -10.66
N MET A 204 21.43 3.00 -11.65
CA MET A 204 21.68 1.57 -11.42
C MET A 204 23.05 1.33 -10.79
N ASP A 205 24.10 2.02 -11.24
CA ASP A 205 25.44 1.93 -10.62
C ASP A 205 25.43 2.38 -9.16
N LEU A 206 24.70 3.46 -8.86
CA LEU A 206 24.52 3.93 -7.48
C LEU A 206 23.80 2.88 -6.64
N ASN A 207 22.70 2.32 -7.12
CA ASN A 207 21.97 1.24 -6.46
C ASN A 207 22.85 0.01 -6.18
N ASP A 208 23.63 -0.40 -7.18
CA ASP A 208 24.57 -1.52 -7.09
C ASP A 208 25.66 -1.29 -6.06
N SER A 209 26.14 -0.04 -5.92
CA SER A 209 27.15 0.30 -4.90
C SER A 209 26.68 0.06 -3.46
N PHE A 210 25.36 0.03 -3.22
CA PHE A 210 24.75 -0.33 -1.94
C PHE A 210 24.17 -1.76 -1.93
N GLY A 211 24.33 -2.51 -3.02
CA GLY A 211 23.77 -3.84 -3.21
C GLY A 211 22.24 -3.87 -3.12
N ILE A 212 21.57 -2.81 -3.59
CA ILE A 212 20.11 -2.70 -3.58
C ILE A 212 19.64 -2.74 -5.02
N LYS A 213 18.69 -3.63 -5.34
CA LYS A 213 18.00 -3.63 -6.63
C LYS A 213 16.69 -2.88 -6.52
N SER A 214 16.27 -2.31 -7.63
CA SER A 214 15.05 -1.50 -7.75
C SER A 214 14.31 -1.84 -9.05
N SER A 215 13.10 -1.31 -9.16
CA SER A 215 12.32 -1.39 -10.39
C SER A 215 12.29 -0.03 -11.09
N PHE A 216 12.23 -0.04 -12.42
CA PHE A 216 12.09 1.15 -13.26
C PHE A 216 10.74 1.11 -13.97
N GLN A 217 9.95 2.16 -13.78
CA GLN A 217 8.63 2.35 -14.38
C GLN A 217 8.82 3.24 -15.60
N LEU A 218 8.69 2.65 -16.80
CA LEU A 218 8.93 3.32 -18.08
C LEU A 218 7.62 3.71 -18.75
N VAL A 219 7.56 4.94 -19.26
CA VAL A 219 6.42 5.44 -20.04
C VAL A 219 6.56 4.97 -21.48
N PRO A 220 5.63 4.17 -22.02
CA PRO A 220 5.78 3.59 -23.35
C PRO A 220 5.73 4.58 -24.52
N GLU A 221 4.92 5.63 -24.41
CA GLU A 221 4.62 6.54 -25.52
C GLU A 221 4.95 8.00 -25.20
N GLU A 222 5.23 8.78 -26.26
CA GLU A 222 5.35 10.25 -26.28
C GLU A 222 6.48 10.90 -25.47
N ARG A 223 7.02 10.25 -24.44
CA ARG A 223 8.04 10.85 -23.55
C ARG A 223 9.46 10.70 -24.08
N TYR A 224 9.79 9.52 -24.57
CA TYR A 224 11.11 9.12 -25.05
C TYR A 224 10.98 7.79 -25.81
N SER A 225 12.08 7.35 -26.41
CA SER A 225 12.18 6.03 -27.03
C SER A 225 13.39 5.30 -26.48
N PHE A 226 13.28 4.00 -26.26
CA PHE A 226 14.39 3.14 -25.84
C PHE A 226 14.38 1.85 -26.63
N SER A 227 15.55 1.24 -26.75
CA SER A 227 15.71 -0.03 -27.47
C SER A 227 15.37 -1.22 -26.59
N ARG A 228 15.08 -2.38 -27.20
CA ARG A 228 14.96 -3.65 -26.47
C ARG A 228 16.23 -3.97 -25.67
N ARG A 229 17.40 -3.67 -26.22
CA ARG A 229 18.70 -3.81 -25.55
C ARG A 229 18.78 -3.03 -24.23
N PHE A 230 18.12 -1.87 -24.14
CA PHE A 230 18.06 -1.11 -22.90
C PHE A 230 17.30 -1.88 -21.80
N LEU A 231 16.15 -2.47 -22.15
CA LEU A 231 15.38 -3.32 -21.23
C LEU A 231 16.17 -4.57 -20.82
N ASP A 232 16.80 -5.22 -21.79
CA ASP A 232 17.59 -6.43 -21.56
C ASP A 232 18.77 -6.13 -20.62
N ASN A 233 19.46 -5.00 -20.80
CA ASN A 233 20.54 -4.58 -19.91
C ASN A 233 20.08 -4.36 -18.46
N MET A 234 18.92 -3.72 -18.24
CA MET A 234 18.36 -3.55 -16.89
C MET A 234 18.13 -4.92 -16.22
N ARG A 235 17.58 -5.89 -16.96
CA ARG A 235 17.30 -7.23 -16.45
C ARG A 235 18.54 -8.07 -16.20
N GLU A 236 19.51 -8.02 -17.12
CA GLU A 236 20.81 -8.69 -16.96
C GLU A 236 21.52 -8.21 -15.69
N ARG A 237 21.33 -6.92 -15.35
CA ARG A 237 21.81 -6.34 -14.10
C ARG A 237 20.91 -6.64 -12.89
N GLY A 238 19.81 -7.38 -13.03
CA GLY A 238 18.90 -7.75 -11.93
C GLY A 238 17.96 -6.63 -11.47
N PHE A 239 17.71 -5.62 -12.30
CA PHE A 239 16.66 -4.62 -12.06
C PHE A 239 15.35 -5.05 -12.73
N GLU A 240 14.23 -4.61 -12.17
CA GLU A 240 12.90 -4.89 -12.72
C GLU A 240 12.43 -3.76 -13.64
N VAL A 241 11.67 -4.10 -14.68
CA VAL A 241 11.07 -3.12 -15.60
C VAL A 241 9.55 -3.26 -15.55
N ASN A 242 8.86 -2.13 -15.37
CA ASN A 242 7.42 -2.05 -15.28
C ASN A 242 6.86 -0.96 -16.20
N VAL A 243 5.55 -1.01 -16.46
CA VAL A 243 4.86 -0.01 -17.29
C VAL A 243 4.41 1.16 -16.42
N HIS A 244 4.74 2.39 -16.85
CA HIS A 244 4.32 3.63 -16.22
C HIS A 244 3.30 4.37 -17.09
N ASP A 245 2.01 4.16 -16.82
CA ASP A 245 0.93 4.74 -17.63
C ASP A 245 1.08 4.36 -19.13
N LEU A 246 0.40 5.08 -20.03
CA LEU A 246 0.60 4.95 -21.48
C LEU A 246 1.54 6.02 -22.02
N ASN A 247 1.21 7.29 -21.77
CA ASN A 247 1.94 8.46 -22.24
C ASN A 247 2.17 9.50 -21.12
N HIS A 248 1.69 9.19 -19.91
CA HIS A 248 1.87 10.02 -18.72
C HIS A 248 1.24 11.42 -18.87
N ASP A 249 0.15 11.55 -19.63
CA ASP A 249 -0.55 12.82 -19.88
C ASP A 249 -1.46 13.26 -18.72
N GLY A 250 -1.71 12.38 -17.74
CA GLY A 250 -2.57 12.64 -16.58
C GLY A 250 -4.07 12.42 -16.86
N HIS A 251 -4.43 11.82 -17.99
CA HIS A 251 -5.82 11.62 -18.42
C HIS A 251 -6.27 10.15 -18.44
N LEU A 252 -5.41 9.19 -18.09
CA LEU A 252 -5.74 7.76 -18.12
C LEU A 252 -7.08 7.44 -17.42
N PHE A 253 -7.31 8.01 -16.22
CA PHE A 253 -8.54 7.79 -15.44
C PHE A 253 -9.62 8.88 -15.63
N ALA A 254 -9.58 9.67 -16.71
CA ALA A 254 -10.52 10.77 -16.91
C ALA A 254 -11.90 10.29 -17.40
N GLU A 255 -11.93 9.32 -18.31
CA GLU A 255 -13.14 8.80 -18.95
C GLU A 255 -13.00 7.29 -19.16
N ARG A 256 -14.06 6.52 -18.90
CA ARG A 256 -13.98 5.06 -18.80
C ARG A 256 -13.77 4.38 -20.16
N ALA A 257 -14.41 4.87 -21.22
CA ALA A 257 -14.25 4.28 -22.55
C ALA A 257 -12.84 4.51 -23.09
N GLU A 258 -12.28 5.71 -22.92
CA GLU A 258 -10.87 5.98 -23.24
C GLU A 258 -9.90 5.19 -22.36
N PHE A 259 -10.18 5.06 -21.06
CA PHE A 259 -9.40 4.19 -20.18
C PHE A 259 -9.32 2.75 -20.72
N LEU A 260 -10.45 2.16 -21.12
CA LEU A 260 -10.47 0.80 -21.67
C LEU A 260 -9.67 0.69 -22.99
N ARG A 261 -9.78 1.69 -23.88
CA ARG A 261 -8.96 1.74 -25.10
C ARG A 261 -7.46 1.82 -24.78
N ARG A 262 -7.07 2.66 -23.81
CA ARG A 262 -5.67 2.78 -23.38
C ARG A 262 -5.18 1.52 -22.66
N ALA A 263 -6.01 0.88 -21.85
CA ALA A 263 -5.70 -0.37 -21.16
C ALA A 263 -5.30 -1.49 -22.15
N GLU A 264 -5.97 -1.61 -23.29
CA GLU A 264 -5.58 -2.55 -24.34
C GLU A 264 -4.16 -2.27 -24.88
N ARG A 265 -3.80 -1.00 -25.06
CA ARG A 265 -2.45 -0.59 -25.50
C ARG A 265 -1.40 -0.86 -24.42
N ILE A 266 -1.71 -0.48 -23.17
CA ILE A 266 -0.86 -0.72 -22.00
C ILE A 266 -0.55 -2.22 -21.86
N LYS A 267 -1.55 -3.10 -22.04
CA LYS A 267 -1.35 -4.56 -22.00
C LYS A 267 -0.40 -5.07 -23.09
N ARG A 268 -0.44 -4.49 -24.29
CA ARG A 268 0.51 -4.85 -25.35
C ARG A 268 1.94 -4.48 -24.95
N TYR A 269 2.15 -3.31 -24.36
CA TYR A 269 3.47 -2.95 -23.83
C TYR A 269 3.89 -3.80 -22.63
N ALA A 270 2.95 -4.20 -21.77
CA ALA A 270 3.24 -5.14 -20.70
C ALA A 270 3.82 -6.46 -21.24
N GLN A 271 3.23 -6.98 -22.32
CA GLN A 271 3.74 -8.18 -23.00
C GLN A 271 5.09 -7.93 -23.70
N GLU A 272 5.23 -6.83 -24.44
CA GLU A 272 6.46 -6.47 -25.14
C GLU A 272 7.64 -6.31 -24.17
N TYR A 273 7.38 -5.67 -23.03
CA TYR A 273 8.38 -5.47 -22.01
C TYR A 273 8.51 -6.70 -21.13
N GLY A 274 7.58 -7.66 -21.12
CA GLY A 274 7.56 -8.71 -20.08
C GLY A 274 7.42 -8.12 -18.68
N ALA A 275 6.70 -6.99 -18.57
CA ALA A 275 6.43 -6.30 -17.31
C ALA A 275 5.25 -6.95 -16.59
N LEU A 276 5.42 -7.19 -15.30
CA LEU A 276 4.39 -7.76 -14.43
C LEU A 276 3.66 -6.70 -13.59
N GLY A 277 4.27 -5.52 -13.45
CA GLY A 277 3.77 -4.41 -12.65
C GLY A 277 3.34 -3.19 -13.47
N PHE A 278 2.40 -2.45 -12.90
CA PHE A 278 1.92 -1.17 -13.41
C PHE A 278 2.05 -0.05 -12.37
N ARG A 279 2.30 1.16 -12.85
CA ARG A 279 2.26 2.42 -12.10
C ARG A 279 1.45 3.43 -12.92
N SER A 280 0.48 4.09 -12.32
CA SER A 280 -0.23 5.18 -12.98
C SER A 280 0.49 6.51 -12.86
N ALA A 281 0.33 7.36 -13.88
CA ALA A 281 0.89 8.70 -13.87
C ALA A 281 0.36 9.51 -12.68
N VAL A 282 1.28 10.09 -11.92
CA VAL A 282 0.95 10.99 -10.79
C VAL A 282 0.10 10.28 -9.70
N LEU A 283 0.09 8.94 -9.70
CA LEU A 283 -0.77 8.11 -8.85
C LEU A 283 -2.27 8.39 -9.01
N TYR A 284 -2.70 8.86 -10.19
CA TYR A 284 -4.13 8.92 -10.50
C TYR A 284 -4.71 7.53 -10.56
N ARG A 285 -5.89 7.35 -9.97
CA ARG A 285 -6.41 6.01 -9.74
C ARG A 285 -7.92 5.98 -9.67
N ASN A 286 -8.47 4.85 -10.08
CA ASN A 286 -9.84 4.45 -9.84
C ASN A 286 -9.86 2.93 -9.64
N ALA A 287 -10.04 2.50 -8.39
CA ALA A 287 -9.95 1.09 -8.03
C ALA A 287 -10.93 0.20 -8.80
N ASP A 288 -12.10 0.72 -9.20
CA ASP A 288 -13.10 -0.05 -9.97
C ASP A 288 -12.67 -0.33 -11.41
N TRP A 289 -11.64 0.36 -11.90
CA TRP A 289 -11.20 0.27 -13.29
C TRP A 289 -9.90 -0.53 -13.42
N CYS A 290 -9.10 -0.62 -12.35
CA CYS A 290 -7.76 -1.21 -12.37
C CYS A 290 -7.75 -2.67 -12.86
N ASP A 291 -8.79 -3.46 -12.60
CA ASP A 291 -8.90 -4.85 -13.08
C ASP A 291 -8.79 -4.97 -14.61
N ALA A 292 -9.14 -3.94 -15.39
CA ALA A 292 -9.03 -4.00 -16.85
C ALA A 292 -7.58 -3.93 -17.38
N LEU A 293 -6.63 -3.50 -16.53
CA LEU A 293 -5.21 -3.42 -16.88
C LEU A 293 -4.54 -4.80 -16.89
N ASP A 294 -5.07 -5.78 -16.15
CA ASP A 294 -4.64 -7.20 -16.15
C ASP A 294 -3.15 -7.41 -15.83
N PHE A 295 -2.62 -6.66 -14.85
CA PHE A 295 -1.25 -6.85 -14.35
C PHE A 295 -1.21 -7.82 -13.18
N SER A 296 -0.02 -8.39 -12.92
CA SER A 296 0.19 -9.22 -11.74
C SER A 296 0.15 -8.41 -10.45
N TYR A 297 0.59 -7.17 -10.50
CA TYR A 297 0.51 -6.23 -9.40
C TYR A 297 0.41 -4.79 -9.90
N ASP A 298 -0.15 -3.93 -9.06
CA ASP A 298 -0.24 -2.49 -9.25
C ASP A 298 0.44 -1.83 -8.04
N MET A 299 0.89 -0.59 -8.20
CA MET A 299 1.52 0.16 -7.12
C MET A 299 0.88 1.54 -6.93
N SER A 300 -0.20 1.87 -7.63
CA SER A 300 -0.70 3.22 -7.84
C SER A 300 -1.47 3.81 -6.65
N MET A 301 -1.73 3.05 -5.59
CA MET A 301 -2.47 3.51 -4.42
C MET A 301 -1.53 3.98 -3.30
N PRO A 302 -1.51 5.28 -2.96
CA PRO A 302 -0.78 5.75 -1.80
C PRO A 302 -1.45 5.31 -0.50
N ASN A 303 -0.66 5.19 0.57
CA ASN A 303 -1.15 5.01 1.93
C ASN A 303 -1.85 6.29 2.43
N VAL A 304 -1.23 7.46 2.18
CA VAL A 304 -1.76 8.78 2.53
C VAL A 304 -1.44 9.78 1.42
N ALA A 305 -2.47 10.34 0.78
CA ALA A 305 -2.32 11.26 -0.35
C ALA A 305 -2.41 12.75 0.04
N HIS A 306 -1.75 13.13 1.14
CA HIS A 306 -1.74 14.53 1.62
C HIS A 306 -0.86 15.44 0.76
N LEU A 307 0.06 14.91 -0.03
CA LEU A 307 0.92 15.72 -0.90
C LEU A 307 0.70 15.41 -2.39
N ASP A 308 -0.25 14.54 -2.72
CA ASP A 308 -0.55 14.14 -4.09
C ASP A 308 -1.71 14.95 -4.68
N PRO A 309 -1.75 15.13 -6.02
CA PRO A 309 -2.84 15.83 -6.68
C PRO A 309 -4.22 15.18 -6.48
N GLN A 310 -4.30 13.85 -6.42
CA GLN A 310 -5.51 13.12 -6.05
C GLN A 310 -5.46 12.71 -4.58
N ARG A 311 -6.28 13.40 -3.75
CA ARG A 311 -6.48 13.12 -2.32
C ARG A 311 -7.02 11.70 -2.08
N GLY A 312 -6.87 11.23 -0.84
CA GLY A 312 -7.25 9.89 -0.41
C GLY A 312 -6.11 9.16 0.29
N GLY A 313 -6.05 7.85 0.14
CA GLY A 313 -5.12 6.91 0.73
C GLY A 313 -5.79 5.57 1.04
N CYS A 314 -5.12 4.45 0.82
CA CYS A 314 -5.67 3.12 1.10
C CYS A 314 -5.65 2.75 2.60
N CYS A 315 -5.06 3.59 3.47
CA CYS A 315 -5.03 3.44 4.92
C CYS A 315 -4.45 2.10 5.45
N THR A 316 -3.64 1.43 4.62
CA THR A 316 -2.95 0.18 4.96
C THR A 316 -1.48 0.27 4.57
N VAL A 317 -0.61 -0.37 5.34
CA VAL A 317 0.81 -0.52 5.01
C VAL A 317 1.13 -1.88 4.43
N PHE A 318 0.13 -2.74 4.21
CA PHE A 318 0.29 -4.07 3.66
C PHE A 318 -0.23 -4.16 2.22
N PRO A 319 0.38 -5.01 1.39
CA PRO A 319 -0.22 -5.43 0.13
C PRO A 319 -1.64 -5.99 0.31
N PHE A 320 -2.49 -5.76 -0.68
CA PHE A 320 -3.86 -6.29 -0.69
C PHE A 320 -4.33 -6.54 -2.11
N PHE A 321 -5.28 -7.47 -2.27
CA PHE A 321 -5.82 -7.80 -3.58
C PHE A 321 -6.96 -6.86 -3.97
N ILE A 322 -6.93 -6.40 -5.22
CA ILE A 322 -8.07 -5.83 -5.95
C ILE A 322 -8.35 -6.80 -7.09
N GLY A 323 -9.44 -7.55 -6.98
CA GLY A 323 -9.70 -8.67 -7.88
C GLY A 323 -8.54 -9.66 -7.86
N ARG A 324 -7.86 -9.82 -9.00
CA ARG A 324 -6.69 -10.71 -9.18
C ARG A 324 -5.35 -9.98 -9.06
N THR A 325 -5.36 -8.66 -9.07
CA THR A 325 -4.18 -7.81 -9.03
C THR A 325 -3.80 -7.57 -7.57
N LEU A 326 -2.52 -7.71 -7.25
CA LEU A 326 -2.02 -7.32 -5.94
C LEU A 326 -1.63 -5.84 -5.96
N GLU A 327 -2.25 -5.02 -5.13
CA GLU A 327 -1.80 -3.65 -4.89
C GLU A 327 -0.63 -3.66 -3.90
N LEU A 328 0.48 -3.02 -4.27
CA LEU A 328 1.62 -2.74 -3.40
C LEU A 328 1.60 -1.25 -3.04
N PRO A 329 1.04 -0.86 -1.88
CA PRO A 329 0.75 0.55 -1.62
C PRO A 329 2.02 1.40 -1.53
N VAL A 330 1.92 2.67 -1.96
CA VAL A 330 2.97 3.68 -1.76
C VAL A 330 2.90 4.18 -0.33
N THR A 331 3.76 3.63 0.53
CA THR A 331 3.70 3.88 1.98
C THR A 331 4.61 5.00 2.48
N THR A 332 5.49 5.54 1.63
CA THR A 332 6.36 6.67 1.98
C THR A 332 6.13 7.87 1.06
N THR A 333 6.56 9.05 1.51
CA THR A 333 6.46 10.28 0.73
C THR A 333 7.37 10.20 -0.50
N GLN A 334 6.85 10.55 -1.68
CA GLN A 334 7.64 10.60 -2.91
C GLN A 334 8.75 11.67 -2.84
N ASP A 335 9.87 11.43 -3.51
CA ASP A 335 10.99 12.37 -3.59
C ASP A 335 10.59 13.75 -4.14
N TYR A 336 9.69 13.82 -5.13
CA TYR A 336 9.14 15.07 -5.64
C TYR A 336 8.51 15.91 -4.52
N SER A 337 7.64 15.27 -3.73
CA SER A 337 6.95 15.93 -2.62
C SER A 337 7.93 16.36 -1.54
N LEU A 338 8.92 15.52 -1.24
CA LEU A 338 9.95 15.82 -0.26
C LEU A 338 10.80 17.04 -0.68
N PHE A 339 11.33 17.04 -1.90
CA PHE A 339 12.29 18.05 -2.36
C PHE A 339 11.64 19.36 -2.83
N TYR A 340 10.47 19.29 -3.47
CA TYR A 340 9.88 20.46 -4.13
C TYR A 340 8.65 21.03 -3.41
N ILE A 341 7.94 20.22 -2.61
CA ILE A 341 6.81 20.72 -1.82
C ILE A 341 7.26 21.05 -0.40
N LEU A 342 7.88 20.09 0.29
CA LEU A 342 8.35 20.26 1.66
C LEU A 342 9.71 20.98 1.74
N LYS A 343 10.49 20.96 0.65
CA LYS A 343 11.85 21.51 0.58
C LYS A 343 12.79 20.92 1.65
N ASP A 344 12.57 19.66 2.02
CA ASP A 344 13.40 18.93 2.96
C ASP A 344 14.41 18.09 2.18
N TYR A 345 15.69 18.44 2.25
CA TYR A 345 16.79 17.68 1.63
C TYR A 345 17.51 16.84 2.69
N SER A 346 16.74 16.06 3.44
CA SER A 346 17.22 15.06 4.41
C SER A 346 16.32 13.82 4.37
N ILE A 347 16.79 12.71 4.96
CA ILE A 347 15.98 11.48 5.06
C ILE A 347 15.13 11.41 6.35
N ARG A 348 14.93 12.52 7.06
CA ARG A 348 14.24 12.53 8.36
C ARG A 348 12.80 12.03 8.26
N LEU A 349 12.02 12.54 7.30
CA LEU A 349 10.64 12.10 7.11
C LEU A 349 10.57 10.63 6.72
N TRP A 350 11.44 10.17 5.80
CA TRP A 350 11.54 8.77 5.44
C TRP A 350 11.89 7.87 6.63
N LYS A 351 12.85 8.25 7.48
CA LYS A 351 13.17 7.52 8.72
C LYS A 351 11.96 7.40 9.66
N GLN A 352 11.17 8.48 9.80
CA GLN A 352 9.94 8.45 10.58
C GLN A 352 8.89 7.49 9.97
N GLN A 353 8.67 7.55 8.66
CA GLN A 353 7.73 6.67 7.96
C GLN A 353 8.17 5.20 8.05
N ILE A 354 9.45 4.91 7.83
CA ILE A 354 10.04 3.57 8.01
C ILE A 354 9.76 3.03 9.41
N ALA A 355 9.94 3.84 10.46
CA ALA A 355 9.68 3.41 11.83
C ALA A 355 8.20 3.11 12.09
N LEU A 356 7.29 3.96 11.61
CA LEU A 356 5.83 3.78 11.75
C LEU A 356 5.32 2.53 11.02
N ILE A 357 5.81 2.30 9.80
CA ILE A 357 5.51 1.11 8.99
C ILE A 357 6.08 -0.14 9.64
N GLY A 358 7.36 -0.10 10.05
CA GLY A 358 8.05 -1.21 10.68
C GLY A 358 7.43 -1.64 12.02
N ALA A 359 6.82 -0.72 12.76
CA ALA A 359 6.06 -1.02 13.96
C ALA A 359 4.80 -1.88 13.72
N LYS A 360 4.33 -1.93 12.46
CA LYS A 360 3.21 -2.80 12.03
C LYS A 360 3.67 -3.92 11.12
N HIS A 361 4.98 -4.14 10.96
CA HIS A 361 5.52 -5.13 10.04
C HIS A 361 5.12 -4.90 8.58
N GLY A 362 4.85 -3.64 8.18
CA GLY A 362 4.35 -3.33 6.84
C GLY A 362 5.42 -3.30 5.73
N LEU A 363 4.95 -3.03 4.52
CA LEU A 363 5.74 -2.75 3.32
C LEU A 363 6.21 -1.29 3.32
N ILE A 364 7.50 -1.09 3.09
CA ILE A 364 8.13 0.23 2.96
C ILE A 364 8.38 0.47 1.47
N SER A 365 7.60 1.34 0.84
CA SER A 365 7.68 1.61 -0.60
C SER A 365 8.16 3.02 -0.87
N PHE A 366 9.25 3.16 -1.62
CA PHE A 366 9.79 4.45 -2.09
C PHE A 366 9.58 4.65 -3.57
N ILE A 367 9.22 5.88 -3.96
CA ILE A 367 9.26 6.37 -5.34
C ILE A 367 10.35 7.43 -5.44
N VAL A 368 11.33 7.18 -6.31
CA VAL A 368 12.45 8.10 -6.58
C VAL A 368 12.60 8.27 -8.08
N HIS A 369 12.44 9.49 -8.58
CA HIS A 369 12.50 9.75 -10.01
C HIS A 369 13.94 10.04 -10.43
N PRO A 370 14.50 9.35 -11.45
CA PRO A 370 15.82 9.67 -12.00
C PRO A 370 15.91 11.15 -12.39
N ASP A 371 14.80 11.70 -12.90
CA ASP A 371 14.62 13.09 -13.31
C ASP A 371 15.00 14.12 -12.24
N TYR A 372 14.81 13.79 -10.95
CA TYR A 372 15.09 14.69 -9.84
C TYR A 372 16.44 14.41 -9.18
N VAL A 373 16.89 13.16 -9.15
CA VAL A 373 18.17 12.77 -8.56
C VAL A 373 19.39 12.95 -9.49
N ILE A 374 19.19 13.50 -10.69
CA ILE A 374 20.29 14.09 -11.48
C ILE A 374 20.93 15.24 -10.69
N GLU A 375 20.11 16.05 -10.00
CA GLU A 375 20.59 17.16 -9.17
C GLU A 375 21.41 16.64 -7.98
N SER A 376 22.63 17.18 -7.80
CA SER A 376 23.57 16.67 -6.80
C SER A 376 23.04 16.68 -5.36
N ALA A 377 22.21 17.66 -5.00
CA ALA A 377 21.62 17.75 -3.67
C ALA A 377 20.62 16.61 -3.42
N ALA A 378 19.67 16.40 -4.34
CA ALA A 378 18.73 15.28 -4.29
C ALA A 378 19.45 13.93 -4.33
N ARG A 379 20.48 13.79 -5.19
CA ARG A 379 21.30 12.58 -5.27
C ARG A 379 21.98 12.20 -3.97
N ARG A 380 22.50 13.19 -3.22
CA ARG A 380 23.11 12.95 -1.91
C ARG A 380 22.09 12.40 -0.91
N VAL A 381 20.88 12.95 -0.88
CA VAL A 381 19.80 12.47 -0.02
C VAL A 381 19.39 11.04 -0.39
N TYR A 382 19.33 10.73 -1.69
CA TYR A 382 19.05 9.38 -2.15
C TYR A 382 20.14 8.38 -1.75
N ALA A 383 21.42 8.74 -1.88
CA ALA A 383 22.52 7.92 -1.41
C ALA A 383 22.48 7.69 0.12
N GLU A 384 22.10 8.72 0.90
CA GLU A 384 21.89 8.57 2.35
C GLU A 384 20.75 7.59 2.68
N LEU A 385 19.67 7.60 1.89
CA LEU A 385 18.58 6.63 2.02
C LEU A 385 19.07 5.20 1.75
N LEU A 386 19.82 4.99 0.66
CA LEU A 386 20.35 3.67 0.30
C LEU A 386 21.28 3.12 1.39
N ASP A 387 22.17 3.95 1.92
CA ASP A 387 23.05 3.59 3.05
C ASP A 387 22.22 3.18 4.27
N TYR A 388 21.22 3.98 4.63
CA TYR A 388 20.34 3.68 5.77
C TYR A 388 19.59 2.35 5.60
N LEU A 389 19.03 2.09 4.42
CA LEU A 389 18.32 0.84 4.12
C LEU A 389 19.26 -0.37 4.13
N SER A 390 20.46 -0.24 3.56
CA SER A 390 21.49 -1.27 3.61
C SER A 390 21.86 -1.63 5.05
N GLY A 391 22.02 -0.60 5.90
CA GLY A 391 22.25 -0.79 7.34
C GLY A 391 21.09 -1.44 8.10
N LEU A 392 19.83 -1.23 7.68
CA LEU A 392 18.67 -1.94 8.26
C LEU A 392 18.64 -3.42 7.83
N ARG A 393 18.92 -3.69 6.56
CA ARG A 393 19.02 -5.06 6.02
C ARG A 393 20.14 -5.86 6.69
N ALA A 394 21.32 -5.26 6.86
CA ALA A 394 22.46 -5.91 7.54
C ALA A 394 22.14 -6.34 8.99
N ARG A 395 21.28 -5.57 9.68
CA ARG A 395 20.78 -5.88 11.03
C ARG A 395 19.61 -6.85 11.05
N ARG A 396 19.28 -7.48 9.91
CA ARG A 396 18.12 -8.38 9.70
C ARG A 396 16.79 -7.78 10.16
N LYS A 397 16.65 -6.45 10.05
CA LYS A 397 15.41 -5.74 10.41
C LYS A 397 14.40 -5.75 9.27
N ILE A 398 14.86 -5.72 8.03
CA ILE A 398 14.02 -5.69 6.84
C ILE A 398 14.61 -6.58 5.75
N CYS A 399 13.76 -7.13 4.88
CA CYS A 399 14.17 -7.50 3.54
C CYS A 399 14.15 -6.28 2.61
N ILE A 400 14.93 -6.34 1.54
CA ILE A 400 14.83 -5.41 0.41
C ILE A 400 14.66 -6.28 -0.83
N ALA A 401 13.57 -6.09 -1.57
CA ALA A 401 13.17 -6.94 -2.68
C ALA A 401 12.57 -6.10 -3.81
N LEU A 402 12.59 -6.66 -5.03
CA LEU A 402 11.90 -6.10 -6.17
C LEU A 402 10.37 -6.21 -5.97
N PRO A 403 9.57 -5.26 -6.47
CA PRO A 403 8.11 -5.34 -6.43
C PRO A 403 7.55 -6.68 -6.94
N GLY A 404 8.09 -7.24 -8.03
CA GLY A 404 7.67 -8.55 -8.55
C GLY A 404 7.93 -9.71 -7.58
N GLU A 405 9.02 -9.68 -6.83
CA GLU A 405 9.34 -10.69 -5.81
C GLU A 405 8.38 -10.60 -4.62
N ILE A 406 8.05 -9.37 -4.20
CA ILE A 406 7.05 -9.12 -3.16
C ILE A 406 5.69 -9.62 -3.62
N ALA A 407 5.28 -9.30 -4.85
CA ALA A 407 4.01 -9.75 -5.39
C ALA A 407 3.93 -11.28 -5.50
N ALA A 408 5.00 -11.94 -5.94
CA ALA A 408 5.08 -13.39 -5.98
C ALA A 408 4.96 -14.01 -4.59
N TRP A 409 5.66 -13.46 -3.59
CA TRP A 409 5.57 -13.92 -2.20
C TRP A 409 4.15 -13.83 -1.65
N TRP A 410 3.48 -12.69 -1.84
CA TRP A 410 2.12 -12.50 -1.32
C TRP A 410 1.10 -13.42 -1.97
N LYS A 411 1.26 -13.72 -3.27
CA LYS A 411 0.44 -14.73 -3.96
C LYS A 411 0.68 -16.13 -3.40
N LEU A 412 1.94 -16.57 -3.29
CA LEU A 412 2.26 -17.87 -2.69
C LEU A 412 1.74 -17.98 -1.25
N ARG A 413 2.00 -16.97 -0.42
CA ARG A 413 1.54 -16.93 0.98
C ARG A 413 0.02 -17.02 1.10
N SER A 414 -0.73 -16.41 0.17
CA SER A 414 -2.19 -16.47 0.16
C SER A 414 -2.76 -17.87 -0.11
N GLU A 415 -1.95 -18.78 -0.64
CA GLU A 415 -2.31 -20.17 -0.90
C GLU A 415 -1.81 -21.13 0.20
N MET A 416 -0.89 -20.69 1.05
CA MET A 416 -0.34 -21.51 2.14
C MET A 416 -1.34 -21.71 3.27
N THR A 417 -1.32 -22.89 3.89
CA THR A 417 -2.15 -23.22 5.04
C THR A 417 -1.31 -23.67 6.21
N LEU A 418 -1.83 -23.44 7.41
CA LEU A 418 -1.20 -23.85 8.66
C LEU A 418 -1.91 -25.10 9.18
N VAL A 419 -1.17 -26.21 9.31
CA VAL A 419 -1.71 -27.51 9.73
C VAL A 419 -1.04 -27.98 11.01
N GLN A 420 -1.81 -28.63 11.87
CA GLN A 420 -1.27 -29.24 13.08
C GLN A 420 -0.80 -30.66 12.76
N SER A 421 0.46 -30.99 13.08
CA SER A 421 1.04 -32.32 12.88
C SER A 421 1.92 -32.68 14.07
N GLY A 422 1.66 -33.80 14.74
CA GLY A 422 2.50 -34.27 15.86
C GLY A 422 2.59 -33.30 17.05
N GLY A 423 1.57 -32.45 17.26
CA GLY A 423 1.55 -31.44 18.34
C GLY A 423 2.26 -30.13 18.00
N SER A 424 2.87 -29.99 16.81
CA SER A 424 3.45 -28.74 16.31
C SER A 424 2.69 -28.19 15.09
N TRP A 425 2.93 -26.93 14.77
CA TRP A 425 2.37 -26.27 13.59
C TRP A 425 3.33 -26.36 12.42
N THR A 426 2.83 -26.79 11.26
CA THR A 426 3.59 -26.89 10.02
C THR A 426 2.89 -26.08 8.93
N ILE A 427 3.66 -25.42 8.08
CA ILE A 427 3.15 -24.65 6.94
C ILE A 427 3.20 -25.55 5.71
N VAL A 428 2.06 -25.71 5.04
CA VAL A 428 1.93 -26.48 3.79
C VAL A 428 1.56 -25.55 2.65
N GLY A 429 2.13 -25.82 1.47
CA GLY A 429 1.92 -25.02 0.26
C GLY A 429 3.23 -24.74 -0.46
N LYS A 430 3.13 -24.26 -1.70
CA LYS A 430 4.29 -23.89 -2.52
C LYS A 430 5.01 -22.69 -1.90
N GLY A 431 6.33 -22.75 -1.75
CA GLY A 431 7.14 -21.68 -1.17
C GLY A 431 7.22 -21.70 0.37
N SER A 432 6.69 -22.76 1.02
CA SER A 432 6.62 -22.88 2.47
C SER A 432 7.99 -22.95 3.15
N GLU A 433 9.06 -23.32 2.43
CA GLU A 433 10.44 -23.35 2.93
C GLU A 433 10.94 -21.97 3.39
N ARG A 434 10.39 -20.90 2.81
CA ARG A 434 10.67 -19.51 3.21
C ARG A 434 9.67 -18.97 4.24
N ALA A 435 8.57 -19.66 4.48
CA ALA A 435 7.56 -19.24 5.45
C ALA A 435 7.99 -19.57 6.89
N ARG A 436 7.48 -18.81 7.86
CA ARG A 436 7.75 -19.03 9.28
C ARG A 436 6.46 -19.02 10.06
N VAL A 437 6.35 -19.93 11.02
CA VAL A 437 5.26 -19.91 12.00
C VAL A 437 5.56 -18.79 12.99
N ALA A 438 4.58 -17.94 13.20
CA ALA A 438 4.59 -16.92 14.22
C ALA A 438 3.34 -17.05 15.09
N TYR A 439 3.33 -16.33 16.19
CA TYR A 439 2.27 -16.37 17.17
C TYR A 439 1.85 -14.95 17.52
N ALA A 440 0.56 -14.68 17.41
CA ALA A 440 -0.06 -13.51 18.01
C ALA A 440 -0.30 -13.84 19.49
N VAL A 441 0.27 -13.03 20.37
CA VAL A 441 0.21 -13.19 21.82
C VAL A 441 -0.56 -12.03 22.42
N ARG A 442 -1.53 -12.35 23.26
CA ARG A 442 -2.31 -11.36 23.99
C ARG A 442 -1.54 -10.95 25.24
N VAL A 443 -1.08 -9.70 25.26
CA VAL A 443 -0.43 -9.09 26.43
C VAL A 443 -1.31 -7.92 26.86
N GLU A 444 -1.99 -8.09 28.00
CA GLU A 444 -3.03 -7.15 28.46
C GLU A 444 -4.13 -6.98 27.38
N ASP A 445 -4.30 -5.74 26.89
CA ASP A 445 -5.24 -5.35 25.84
C ASP A 445 -4.56 -5.12 24.48
N LYS A 446 -3.38 -5.69 24.25
CA LYS A 446 -2.61 -5.52 23.01
C LYS A 446 -2.11 -6.85 22.45
N LEU A 447 -1.80 -6.84 21.15
CA LEU A 447 -1.10 -7.94 20.49
C LEU A 447 0.39 -7.67 20.44
N VAL A 448 1.15 -8.71 20.73
CA VAL A 448 2.57 -8.81 20.44
C VAL A 448 2.77 -10.01 19.53
N TYR A 449 3.72 -9.93 18.60
CA TYR A 449 4.05 -11.03 17.72
C TYR A 449 5.38 -11.68 18.10
N GLU A 450 5.37 -12.99 18.20
CA GLU A 450 6.54 -13.82 18.46
C GLU A 450 6.77 -14.77 17.28
N MET A 451 8.01 -14.92 16.83
CA MET A 451 8.34 -15.94 15.84
C MET A 451 8.86 -17.18 16.55
N GLU A 452 8.54 -18.35 16.01
CA GLU A 452 9.16 -19.59 16.45
C GLU A 452 10.67 -19.51 16.16
N THR A 453 11.48 -19.49 17.21
CA THR A 453 12.94 -19.60 17.06
C THR A 453 13.24 -21.00 16.58
N VAL A 454 13.68 -21.11 15.32
CA VAL A 454 14.31 -22.33 14.82
C VAL A 454 15.51 -22.60 15.71
N SER A 455 15.54 -23.74 16.42
CA SER A 455 16.74 -24.12 17.17
C SER A 455 17.91 -24.18 16.19
N ALA A 456 19.05 -23.61 16.59
CA ALA A 456 20.25 -23.53 15.74
C ALA A 456 20.84 -24.91 15.37
N GLU A 457 20.24 -26.02 15.80
CA GLU A 457 20.73 -27.38 15.58
C GLU A 457 20.41 -27.94 14.18
N LEU A 458 19.53 -27.30 13.40
CA LEU A 458 19.18 -27.75 12.04
C LEU A 458 19.81 -26.93 10.90
N ALA A 459 20.60 -25.89 11.22
CA ALA A 459 21.31 -25.07 10.22
C ALA A 459 22.70 -25.63 9.84
N VAL A 460 23.06 -26.81 10.34
CA VAL A 460 24.30 -27.53 9.99
C VAL A 460 23.94 -28.92 9.45
N ARG A 461 23.22 -28.98 8.33
CA ARG A 461 23.22 -30.15 7.44
C ARG A 461 23.09 -29.71 5.99
#